data_AF-A0A7K4ABZ7-F1
#
_entry.id   AF-A0A7K4ABZ7-F1
#
_cell.length_a   1.000
_cell.length_b   1.000
_cell.length_c   1.000
_cell.angle_alpha   90.00
_cell.angle_beta   90.00
_cell.angle_gamma   90.00
#
_symmetry.space_group_name_H-M   'P 1'
#
loop_
_entity.id
_entity.type
_entity.pdbx_description
1 polymer ?
#
loop_
_entity_poly.entity_id
_entity_poly.type
_entity_poly.pdbx_seq_one_letter_code
_entity_poly.pdbx_strand_id
1 'polypeptide(L)'
;MKDYRMWVEIAKRRRKCHCCSKDIAKGIMFIRSGNRSSPRYARSICASCFEEIMNDLSHDFENIRSASECSDPLNIEPICFGCGLKPERCKCGHEAYR
;
A
#
# COMPACT_ATOMS: atom_id res chain seq x y z
N MET A 1 -9.80 11.77 -10.56
CA MET A 1 -8.76 10.80 -10.17
C MET A 1 -9.02 9.50 -10.95
N LYS A 2 -8.03 8.93 -11.65
CA LYS A 2 -8.25 7.65 -12.36
C LYS A 2 -8.26 6.53 -11.33
N ASP A 3 -9.42 5.93 -11.12
CA ASP A 3 -9.60 4.82 -10.18
C ASP A 3 -8.93 3.57 -10.76
N TYR A 4 -7.62 3.44 -10.52
CA TYR A 4 -6.84 2.27 -10.92
C TYR A 4 -7.12 1.16 -9.93
N ARG A 5 -7.81 0.12 -10.38
CA ARG A 5 -8.16 -1.04 -9.57
C ARG A 5 -7.53 -2.30 -10.15
N MET A 6 -7.26 -3.25 -9.27
CA MET A 6 -6.87 -4.61 -9.64
C MET A 6 -7.98 -5.58 -9.25
N TRP A 7 -8.26 -6.57 -10.09
CA TRP A 7 -9.22 -7.62 -9.78
C TRP A 7 -8.91 -8.91 -10.54
N VAL A 8 -9.42 -10.02 -10.03
CA VAL A 8 -9.20 -11.35 -10.60
C VAL A 8 -10.36 -11.74 -11.50
N GLU A 9 -10.06 -12.35 -12.65
CA GLU A 9 -11.04 -12.93 -13.57
C GLU A 9 -10.59 -14.32 -14.03
N ILE A 10 -11.55 -15.15 -14.46
CA ILE A 10 -11.28 -16.39 -15.19
C ILE A 10 -11.37 -16.10 -16.69
N ALA A 11 -10.37 -16.50 -17.46
CA ALA A 11 -10.28 -16.24 -18.89
C ALA A 11 -11.38 -16.97 -19.68
N LYS A 12 -12.43 -16.26 -20.08
CA LYS A 12 -13.49 -16.80 -20.97
C LYS A 12 -12.99 -17.17 -22.38
N ARG A 13 -11.87 -16.59 -22.81
CA ARG A 13 -11.17 -16.84 -24.09
C ARG A 13 -9.66 -16.63 -23.88
N ARG A 14 -8.82 -17.10 -24.82
CA ARG A 14 -7.36 -16.79 -24.80
C ARG A 14 -7.14 -15.28 -24.67
N ARG A 15 -6.24 -14.91 -23.77
CA ARG A 15 -5.76 -13.54 -23.55
C ARG A 15 -4.24 -13.52 -23.70
N LYS A 16 -3.69 -12.33 -23.86
CA LYS A 16 -2.23 -12.11 -23.86
C LYS A 16 -1.87 -11.36 -22.59
N CYS A 17 -0.85 -11.84 -21.88
CA CYS A 17 -0.28 -11.13 -20.74
C CYS A 17 0.36 -9.83 -21.23
N HIS A 18 0.12 -8.73 -20.53
CA HIS A 18 0.67 -7.42 -20.85
C HIS A 18 2.17 -7.33 -20.53
N CYS A 19 2.64 -8.04 -19.49
CA CYS A 19 4.03 -7.98 -19.05
C CYS A 19 4.93 -8.86 -19.93
N CYS A 20 4.66 -10.16 -19.98
CA CYS A 20 5.53 -11.11 -20.68
C CYS A 20 5.09 -11.44 -22.12
N SER A 21 3.98 -10.87 -22.61
CA SER A 21 3.42 -11.18 -23.93
C SER A 21 3.04 -12.66 -24.17
N LYS A 22 3.16 -13.54 -23.18
CA LYS A 22 2.73 -14.94 -23.28
C LYS A 22 1.20 -15.06 -23.23
N ASP A 23 0.69 -16.17 -23.74
CA ASP A 23 -0.73 -16.44 -23.74
C ASP A 23 -1.23 -16.93 -22.38
N ILE A 24 -2.42 -16.46 -22.02
CA ILE A 24 -3.23 -16.92 -20.90
C ILE A 24 -4.34 -17.78 -21.49
N ALA A 25 -4.31 -19.08 -21.18
CA ALA A 25 -5.27 -20.03 -21.73
C ALA A 25 -6.69 -19.79 -21.19
N LYS A 26 -7.68 -20.29 -21.94
CA LYS A 26 -9.09 -20.27 -21.51
C LYS A 26 -9.23 -21.08 -20.21
N GLY A 27 -10.05 -20.59 -19.27
CA GLY A 27 -10.28 -21.24 -17.98
C GLY A 27 -9.22 -20.94 -16.92
N ILE A 28 -8.13 -20.26 -17.27
CA ILE A 28 -7.08 -19.87 -16.34
C ILE A 28 -7.43 -18.55 -15.66
N MET A 29 -7.11 -18.44 -14.37
CA MET A 29 -7.22 -17.20 -13.61
C MET A 29 -6.14 -16.19 -14.03
N PHE A 30 -6.52 -14.92 -14.13
CA PHE A 30 -5.60 -13.84 -14.43
C PHE A 30 -6.04 -12.56 -13.74
N ILE A 31 -5.11 -11.62 -13.64
CA ILE A 31 -5.33 -10.34 -12.98
C ILE A 31 -5.62 -9.29 -14.05
N ARG A 32 -6.63 -8.47 -13.81
CA ARG A 32 -6.86 -7.22 -14.54
C ARG A 32 -6.35 -6.04 -13.73
N SER A 33 -5.76 -5.09 -14.44
CA SER A 33 -5.36 -3.80 -13.87
C SER A 33 -5.83 -2.66 -14.78
N GLY A 34 -6.55 -1.70 -14.20
CA GLY A 34 -7.04 -0.52 -14.91
C GLY A 34 -8.36 0.00 -14.34
N ASN A 35 -9.15 0.66 -15.19
CA ASN A 35 -10.47 1.15 -14.79
C ASN A 35 -11.50 0.02 -14.86
N ARG A 36 -12.08 -0.33 -13.71
CA ARG A 36 -13.10 -1.41 -13.61
C ARG A 36 -14.42 -1.05 -14.30
N SER A 37 -14.79 0.23 -14.42
CA SER A 37 -16.00 0.64 -15.16
C SER A 37 -15.82 0.56 -16.68
N SER A 38 -14.57 0.53 -17.17
CA SER A 38 -14.24 0.38 -18.59
C SER A 38 -13.17 -0.71 -18.81
N PRO A 39 -13.52 -1.99 -18.61
CA PRO A 39 -12.57 -3.10 -18.60
C PRO A 39 -11.96 -3.43 -19.98
N ARG A 40 -12.47 -2.83 -21.07
CA ARG A 40 -11.96 -3.02 -22.44
C ARG A 40 -10.48 -2.63 -22.57
N TYR A 41 -10.05 -1.59 -21.83
CA TYR A 41 -8.69 -1.09 -21.83
C TYR A 41 -7.86 -1.58 -20.63
N ALA A 42 -8.46 -2.41 -19.77
CA ALA A 42 -7.74 -2.97 -18.64
C ALA A 42 -6.73 -4.02 -19.13
N ARG A 43 -5.50 -3.92 -18.61
CA ARG A 43 -4.40 -4.82 -18.91
C ARG A 43 -4.70 -6.19 -18.29
N SER A 44 -4.28 -7.26 -18.97
CA SER A 44 -4.33 -8.62 -18.46
C SER A 44 -2.94 -9.03 -18.01
N ILE A 45 -2.79 -9.56 -16.80
CA ILE A 45 -1.51 -10.00 -16.22
C ILE A 45 -1.67 -11.46 -15.83
N CYS A 46 -0.76 -12.34 -16.27
CA CYS A 46 -0.77 -13.75 -15.88
C CYS A 46 -0.33 -13.91 -14.41
N ALA A 47 -0.66 -15.06 -13.81
CA ALA A 47 -0.33 -15.32 -12.40
C ALA A 47 1.17 -15.16 -12.10
N SER A 48 2.05 -15.73 -12.92
CA SER A 48 3.50 -15.65 -12.71
C SER A 48 4.04 -14.21 -12.73
N CYS A 49 3.63 -13.39 -13.71
CA CYS A 49 4.05 -11.99 -13.74
C CYS A 49 3.45 -11.17 -12.60
N PHE A 50 2.26 -11.54 -12.13
CA PHE A 50 1.68 -10.87 -10.97
C PHE A 50 2.43 -11.21 -9.69
N GLU A 51 2.83 -12.47 -9.51
CA GLU A 51 3.66 -12.92 -8.39
C GLU A 51 5.02 -12.21 -8.37
N GLU A 52 5.71 -12.12 -9.50
CA GLU A 52 6.96 -11.34 -9.64
C GLU A 52 6.78 -9.89 -9.19
N ILE A 53 5.75 -9.20 -9.70
CA ILE A 53 5.45 -7.80 -9.33
C ILE A 53 5.19 -7.68 -7.82
N MET A 54 4.43 -8.60 -7.22
CA MET A 54 4.11 -8.55 -5.80
C MET A 54 5.33 -8.86 -4.92
N ASN A 55 6.23 -9.74 -5.36
CA ASN A 55 7.48 -10.02 -4.67
C ASN A 55 8.41 -8.81 -4.70
N ASP A 56 8.57 -8.17 -5.86
CA ASP A 56 9.38 -6.95 -6.00
C ASP A 56 8.85 -5.83 -5.09
N LEU A 57 7.53 -5.59 -5.09
CA LEU A 57 6.90 -4.59 -4.21
C LEU A 57 7.06 -4.93 -2.72
N SER A 58 7.05 -6.22 -2.37
CA SER A 58 7.24 -6.64 -0.98
C SER A 58 8.67 -6.36 -0.51
N HIS A 59 9.67 -6.65 -1.35
CA HIS A 59 11.06 -6.32 -1.05
C HIS A 59 11.32 -4.81 -0.99
N ASP A 60 10.74 -4.02 -1.88
CA ASP A 60 10.82 -2.56 -1.82
C ASP A 60 10.22 -2.02 -0.52
N PHE A 61 9.09 -2.59 -0.08
CA PHE A 61 8.48 -2.21 1.18
C PHE A 61 9.32 -2.61 2.40
N GLU A 62 9.91 -3.80 2.40
CA GLU A 62 10.84 -4.25 3.44
C GLU A 62 12.06 -3.31 3.53
N ASN A 63 12.64 -2.94 2.39
CA ASN A 63 13.76 -2.01 2.34
C ASN A 63 13.42 -0.62 2.91
N ILE A 64 12.22 -0.10 2.61
CA ILE A 64 11.73 1.17 3.17
C ILE A 64 11.50 1.04 4.68
N ARG A 65 10.92 -0.07 5.14
CA ARG A 65 10.68 -0.33 6.56
C ARG A 65 12.01 -0.38 7.33
N SER A 66 12.98 -1.16 6.85
CA SER A 66 14.30 -1.27 7.46
C SER A 66 15.06 0.05 7.47
N ALA A 67 14.88 0.91 6.46
CA ALA A 67 15.43 2.27 6.45
C ALA A 67 14.74 3.21 7.45
N SER A 68 13.46 2.98 7.78
CA SER A 68 12.72 3.78 8.76
C SER A 68 12.99 3.39 10.22
N GLU A 69 13.54 2.20 10.47
CA GLU A 69 13.91 1.73 11.82
C GLU A 69 15.23 2.35 12.33
N CYS A 70 15.84 3.28 11.58
CA CYS A 70 17.00 4.09 11.99
C CYS A 70 16.67 5.54 12.40
N SER A 71 15.44 5.83 12.85
CA SER A 71 15.24 7.04 13.66
C SER A 71 15.50 6.70 15.12
N ASP A 72 16.63 7.18 15.66
CA ASP A 72 16.86 7.28 17.10
C ASP A 72 15.56 7.72 17.79
N PRO A 73 15.19 7.14 18.95
CA PRO A 73 14.06 7.66 19.71
C PRO A 73 14.38 9.12 20.01
N LEU A 74 13.67 10.04 19.35
CA LEU A 74 13.69 11.44 19.71
C LEU A 74 13.32 11.46 21.20
N ASN A 75 14.29 11.84 22.02
CA ASN A 75 14.15 11.96 23.45
C ASN A 75 13.29 13.21 23.73
N ILE A 76 12.02 13.15 23.31
CA ILE A 76 11.04 14.22 23.47
C ILE A 76 10.52 14.06 24.87
N GLU A 77 11.14 14.79 25.80
CA GLU A 77 10.59 14.91 27.15
C GLU A 77 9.13 15.38 27.07
N PRO A 78 8.21 14.76 27.83
CA PRO A 78 6.80 15.11 27.77
C PRO A 78 6.59 16.57 28.19
N ILE A 79 5.86 17.33 27.39
CA ILE A 79 5.45 18.72 27.68
C ILE A 79 3.93 18.82 27.76
N CYS A 80 3.44 19.76 28.56
CA CYS A 80 2.01 20.00 28.73
C CYS A 80 1.43 20.65 27.46
N PHE A 81 0.49 19.98 26.76
CA PHE A 81 -0.08 20.51 25.51
C PHE A 81 -0.79 21.86 25.66
N GLY A 82 -1.31 22.17 26.85
CA GLY A 82 -1.99 23.44 27.11
C GLY A 82 -1.07 24.64 27.34
N CYS A 83 0.08 24.44 28.02
CA CYS A 83 0.94 25.55 28.44
C CYS A 83 2.42 25.40 28.06
N GLY A 84 2.80 24.31 27.40
CA GLY A 84 4.17 24.02 26.96
C GLY A 84 5.18 23.75 28.07
N LEU A 85 4.77 23.77 29.34
CA LEU A 85 5.67 23.54 30.47
C LEU A 85 5.95 22.04 30.69
N LYS A 86 7.11 21.74 31.28
CA LYS A 86 7.41 20.39 31.78
C LYS A 86 6.35 19.94 32.81
N PRO A 87 6.12 18.63 32.98
CA PRO A 87 5.02 18.11 33.79
C PRO A 87 5.09 18.57 35.25
N GLU A 88 6.31 18.66 35.80
CA GLU A 88 6.61 19.15 37.16
C GLU A 88 6.13 20.59 37.42
N ARG A 89 5.96 21.39 36.36
CA ARG A 89 5.55 22.81 36.44
C ARG A 89 4.15 23.06 35.89
N CYS A 90 3.48 22.07 35.29
CA CYS A 90 2.17 22.27 34.68
C CYS A 90 1.05 22.31 35.74
N LYS A 91 0.21 23.35 35.70
CA LYS A 91 -1.00 23.49 36.53
C LYS A 91 -2.31 23.31 35.78
N CYS A 92 -2.27 23.12 34.46
CA CYS A 92 -3.48 23.01 33.63
C CYS A 92 -4.43 21.89 34.09
N GLY A 93 -3.89 20.77 34.56
CA GLY A 93 -4.70 19.70 35.14
C GLY A 93 -5.36 20.05 36.48
N HIS A 94 -4.77 20.95 37.27
CA HIS A 94 -5.31 21.41 38.55
C HIS A 94 -6.35 22.53 38.37
N GLU A 95 -6.20 23.34 37.33
CA GLU A 95 -7.14 24.40 36.96
C GLU A 95 -8.41 23.87 36.30
N ALA A 96 -8.37 22.68 35.68
CA ALA A 96 -9.53 22.05 35.06
C ALA A 96 -10.56 21.49 36.05
N TYR A 97 -10.18 21.30 37.33
CA TYR A 97 -11.07 20.81 38.40
C TYR A 97 -11.44 21.91 39.41
N ARG A 98 -11.20 23.18 39.07
CA ARG A 98 -11.69 24.35 39.79
C ARG A 98 -12.93 24.91 39.10
#